data_AF-A0A4Q9HAY7-F1
#
_entry.id   AF-A0A4Q9HAY7-F1
#
_cell.length_a   1.000
_cell.length_b   1.000
_cell.length_c   1.000
_cell.angle_alpha   90.00
_cell.angle_beta   90.00
_cell.angle_gamma   90.00
#
_symmetry.space_group_name_H-M   'P 1'
#
loop_
_entity.id
_entity.type
_entity.pdbx_description
1 polymer ?
#
loop_
_entity_poly.entity_id
_entity_poly.type
_entity_poly.pdbx_seq_one_letter_code
_entity_poly.pdbx_strand_id
1 'polypeptide(L)'
;MANKESGYAKNAANLKDLVIRLKTLGDDYNPPKPKLSVEALEILSKNADDATRALSLVLPVYSKAVDEQELILRKICNKKIGVHNGAAAPTETYMFVFK
;
A
#
# COMPACT_ATOMS: atom_id res chain seq x y z
N MET A 1 -2.06 -12.40 5.56
CA MET A 1 -0.77 -11.80 5.95
C MET A 1 -0.84 -10.30 5.68
N ALA A 2 -1.38 -9.52 6.64
CA ALA A 2 -1.52 -8.07 6.53
C ALA A 2 -0.29 -7.38 7.12
N ASN A 3 0.84 -7.52 6.43
CA ASN A 3 2.03 -6.70 6.69
C ASN A 3 2.12 -5.75 5.50
N LYS A 4 2.03 -4.43 5.71
CA LYS A 4 3.07 -3.48 5.24
C LYS A 4 2.75 -1.99 5.35
N GLU A 5 1.51 -1.51 5.36
CA GLU A 5 1.31 -0.03 5.31
C GLU A 5 1.51 0.69 6.66
N SER A 6 1.08 0.09 7.78
CA SER A 6 1.28 0.68 9.11
C SER A 6 2.77 0.75 9.51
N GLY A 7 3.58 -0.19 9.02
CA GLY A 7 5.02 -0.23 9.25
C GLY A 7 5.73 0.96 8.59
N TYR A 8 5.38 1.30 7.35
CA TYR A 8 6.00 2.43 6.65
C TYR A 8 5.61 3.77 7.28
N ALA A 9 4.34 3.98 7.61
CA ALA A 9 3.90 5.21 8.27
C ALA A 9 4.61 5.41 9.62
N LYS A 10 4.71 4.34 10.42
CA LYS A 10 5.45 4.36 11.68
C LYS A 10 6.95 4.66 11.47
N ASN A 11 7.57 4.05 10.46
CA ASN A 11 8.98 4.29 10.15
C ASN A 11 9.22 5.74 9.68
N ALA A 12 8.31 6.31 8.89
CA ALA A 12 8.39 7.71 8.45
C ALA A 12 8.24 8.67 9.64
N ALA A 13 7.30 8.40 10.56
CA ALA A 13 7.15 9.18 11.79
C ALA A 13 8.41 9.08 12.68
N ASN A 14 8.92 7.87 12.89
CA ASN A 14 10.15 7.66 13.66
C ASN A 14 11.37 8.36 13.04
N LEU A 15 11.45 8.40 11.70
CA LEU A 15 12.52 9.11 11.00
C LEU A 15 12.43 10.63 11.21
N LYS A 16 11.21 11.20 11.17
CA LYS A 16 10.99 12.62 11.50
C LYS A 16 11.40 12.94 12.93
N ASP A 17 11.00 12.11 13.89
CA ASP A 17 11.38 12.27 15.29
C ASP A 17 12.90 12.19 15.47
N LEU A 18 13.55 11.27 14.77
CA LEU A 18 15.01 11.16 14.77
C LEU A 18 15.66 12.44 14.24
N VAL A 19 15.22 12.95 13.09
CA VAL A 19 15.75 14.20 12.51
C VAL A 19 15.57 15.37 13.48
N ILE A 20 14.41 15.50 14.13
CA ILE A 20 14.16 16.54 15.13
C ILE A 20 15.17 16.44 16.27
N ARG A 21 15.37 15.24 16.83
CA ARG A 21 16.35 15.01 17.90
C ARG A 21 17.78 15.33 17.46
N LEU A 22 18.18 14.91 16.27
CA LEU A 22 19.51 15.18 15.75
C LEU A 22 19.76 16.68 15.54
N LYS A 23 18.74 17.44 15.13
CA LYS A 23 18.84 18.91 15.06
C LYS A 23 19.05 19.57 16.42
N THR A 24 18.51 19.01 17.50
CA THR A 24 18.74 19.56 18.85
C THR A 24 20.19 19.43 19.32
N LEU A 25 20.95 18.51 18.73
CA LEU A 25 22.38 18.35 19.01
C LEU A 25 23.24 19.40 18.28
N GLY A 26 22.72 20.06 17.24
CA GLY A 26 23.45 21.09 16.50
C GLY A 26 24.83 20.62 16.03
N ASP A 27 25.86 21.40 16.35
CA ASP A 27 27.25 21.13 15.97
C ASP A 27 27.88 19.94 16.71
N ASP A 28 27.28 19.49 17.83
CA ASP A 28 27.74 18.30 18.56
C ASP A 28 27.40 17.01 17.80
N TYR A 29 26.52 17.08 16.80
CA TYR A 29 26.22 15.93 15.97
C TYR A 29 27.28 15.72 14.89
N ASN A 30 28.17 14.76 15.14
CA ASN A 30 29.18 14.33 14.17
C ASN A 30 28.81 12.97 13.53
N PRO A 31 28.11 12.95 12.38
CA PRO A 31 27.66 11.71 11.76
C PRO A 31 28.86 10.89 11.24
N PRO A 32 28.93 9.58 11.52
CA PRO A 32 30.05 8.74 11.08
C PRO A 32 30.05 8.48 9.56
N LYS A 33 28.94 8.80 8.87
CA LYS A 33 28.77 8.65 7.42
C LYS A 33 27.98 9.84 6.87
N PRO A 34 28.31 10.34 5.67
CA PRO A 34 27.57 11.43 5.04
C PRO A 34 26.07 11.14 4.86
N LYS A 35 25.70 9.88 4.62
CA LYS A 35 24.29 9.46 4.50
C LYS A 35 23.48 9.58 5.80
N LEU A 36 24.14 9.77 6.93
CA LEU A 36 23.52 9.99 8.22
C LEU A 36 23.55 11.49 8.60
N SER A 37 24.00 12.39 7.72
CA SER A 37 23.87 13.82 7.99
C SER A 37 22.41 14.21 8.16
N VAL A 38 22.15 15.27 8.92
CA VAL A 38 20.78 15.80 9.12
C VAL A 38 20.13 16.08 7.76
N GLU A 39 20.85 16.72 6.84
CA GLU A 39 20.38 17.02 5.49
C GLU A 39 20.00 15.76 4.70
N ALA A 40 20.83 14.71 4.74
CA ALA A 40 20.54 13.45 4.06
C ALA A 40 19.29 12.77 4.64
N LEU A 41 19.12 12.81 5.96
CA LEU A 41 17.95 12.24 6.64
C LEU A 41 16.68 13.06 6.38
N GLU A 42 16.78 14.39 6.25
CA GLU A 42 15.67 15.26 5.83
C GLU A 42 15.20 14.96 4.41
N ILE A 43 16.15 14.79 3.48
CA ILE A 43 15.84 14.38 2.11
C ILE A 43 15.13 13.03 2.12
N LEU A 44 15.63 12.06 2.91
CA LEU A 44 14.98 10.76 3.03
C LEU A 44 13.57 10.87 3.61
N SER A 45 13.38 11.71 4.64
CA SER A 45 12.07 11.96 5.23
C SER A 45 11.09 12.58 4.23
N LYS A 46 11.54 13.54 3.43
CA LYS A 46 10.73 14.16 2.38
C LYS A 46 10.33 13.13 1.32
N ASN A 47 11.27 12.32 0.86
CA ASN A 47 11.00 11.27 -0.13
C ASN A 47 9.97 10.25 0.39
N ALA A 48 10.00 9.92 1.69
CA ALA A 48 9.02 9.04 2.31
C ALA A 48 7.61 9.66 2.32
N ASP A 49 7.50 10.96 2.61
CA ASP A 49 6.22 11.68 2.56
C ASP A 49 5.67 11.75 1.14
N ASP A 50 6.51 12.06 0.16
CA ASP A 50 6.12 12.16 -1.25
C ASP A 50 5.64 10.81 -1.80
N ALA A 51 6.33 9.72 -1.46
CA ALA A 51 5.92 8.37 -1.82
C ALA A 51 4.56 7.99 -1.18
N THR A 52 4.34 8.36 0.09
CA THR A 52 3.08 8.10 0.80
C THR A 52 1.92 8.87 0.16
N ARG A 53 2.16 10.12 -0.22
CA ARG A 53 1.17 10.95 -0.94
C ARG A 53 0.83 10.34 -2.30
N ALA A 54 1.84 9.93 -3.07
CA ALA A 54 1.64 9.30 -4.37
C ALA A 54 0.80 8.01 -4.24
N LEU A 55 1.11 7.16 -3.25
CA LEU A 55 0.34 5.96 -2.98
C LEU A 55 -1.12 6.27 -2.62
N SER A 56 -1.34 7.28 -1.77
CA SER A 56 -2.68 7.71 -1.36
C SER A 56 -3.55 8.19 -2.54
N LEU A 57 -2.93 8.71 -3.60
CA LEU A 57 -3.63 9.12 -4.82
C LEU A 57 -3.96 7.93 -5.74
N VAL A 58 -3.08 6.92 -5.79
CA VAL A 58 -3.22 5.78 -6.71
C VAL A 58 -4.11 4.68 -6.13
N LEU A 59 -4.08 4.45 -4.82
CA LEU A 59 -4.85 3.39 -4.15
C LEU A 59 -6.36 3.42 -4.45
N PRO A 60 -7.06 4.58 -4.39
CA PRO A 60 -8.51 4.62 -4.67
C PRO A 60 -8.83 4.27 -6.12
N VAL A 61 -7.99 4.71 -7.07
CA VAL A 61 -8.15 4.43 -8.50
C VAL A 61 -7.97 2.93 -8.74
N TYR A 62 -6.94 2.34 -8.14
CA TYR A 62 -6.70 0.91 -8.21
C TYR A 62 -7.85 0.10 -7.59
N SER A 63 -8.28 0.47 -6.38
CA SER A 63 -9.41 -0.20 -5.69
C SER A 63 -10.67 -0.19 -6.56
N LYS A 64 -11.02 0.97 -7.14
CA LYS A 64 -12.18 1.08 -8.02
C LYS A 64 -12.07 0.18 -9.24
N ALA A 65 -10.91 0.13 -9.89
CA ALA A 65 -10.69 -0.73 -11.05
C ALA A 65 -10.83 -2.22 -10.70
N VAL A 66 -10.35 -2.62 -9.51
CA VAL A 66 -10.54 -3.98 -8.98
C VAL A 66 -12.01 -4.26 -8.71
N ASP A 67 -12.74 -3.34 -8.07
CA ASP A 67 -14.18 -3.49 -7.79
C ASP A 67 -15.00 -3.63 -9.08
N GLU A 68 -14.68 -2.83 -10.11
CA GLU A 68 -15.32 -2.91 -11.43
C GLU A 68 -15.02 -4.24 -12.14
N GLN A 69 -13.77 -4.71 -12.08
CA GLN A 69 -13.37 -6.01 -12.62
C GLN A 69 -14.12 -7.15 -11.92
N GLU A 70 -14.22 -7.10 -10.59
CA GLU A 70 -14.95 -8.09 -9.80
C GLU A 70 -16.44 -8.10 -10.18
N LEU A 71 -17.06 -6.93 -10.34
CA LEU A 71 -18.46 -6.82 -10.76
C LEU A 71 -18.69 -7.44 -12.16
N ILE A 72 -17.80 -7.17 -13.12
CA ILE A 72 -17.88 -7.75 -14.47
C ILE A 72 -17.75 -9.27 -14.42
N LEU A 73 -16.77 -9.79 -13.67
CA LEU A 73 -16.56 -11.22 -13.53
C LEU A 73 -17.76 -11.91 -12.86
N ARG A 74 -18.31 -11.34 -11.78
CA ARG A 74 -19.53 -11.82 -11.14
C ARG A 74 -20.70 -11.88 -12.12
N LYS A 75 -20.89 -10.83 -12.94
CA LYS A 75 -21.94 -10.79 -13.98
C LYS A 75 -21.74 -11.89 -15.03
N ILE A 76 -20.51 -12.09 -15.51
CA ILE A 76 -20.20 -13.13 -16.50
C ILE A 76 -20.42 -14.53 -15.92
N CYS A 77 -19.96 -14.80 -14.70
CA CYS A 77 -20.17 -16.08 -14.03
C CYS A 77 -21.66 -16.34 -13.79
N ASN A 78 -22.41 -15.39 -13.23
CA ASN A 78 -23.86 -15.53 -13.04
C ASN A 78 -24.61 -15.72 -14.37
N LYS A 79 -24.18 -15.04 -15.44
CA LYS A 79 -24.77 -15.22 -16.78
C LYS A 79 -24.44 -16.59 -17.36
N LYS A 80 -23.24 -17.13 -17.16
CA LYS A 80 -22.90 -18.51 -17.55
C LYS A 80 -23.75 -19.54 -16.80
N ILE A 81 -24.03 -19.30 -15.51
CA ILE A 81 -24.90 -20.18 -14.71
C ILE A 81 -26.37 -20.07 -15.16
N GLY A 82 -26.85 -18.87 -15.49
CA GLY A 82 -28.21 -18.62 -16.00
C GLY A 82 -28.48 -19.09 -17.43
N VAL A 83 -27.44 -19.35 -18.23
CA VAL A 83 -27.56 -19.96 -19.58
C VAL A 83 -27.62 -21.50 -19.51
N HIS A 84 -27.39 -22.10 -18.34
CA HIS A 84 -27.53 -23.54 -18.11
C HIS A 84 -28.87 -23.96 -17.47
N ASN A 85 -29.93 -23.15 -17.52
CA ASN A 85 -31.29 -23.60 -17.19
C ASN A 85 -31.94 -24.37 -18.35
N GLY A 86 -31.22 -25.40 -18.81
CA GLY A 86 -31.71 -26.46 -19.69
C GLY A 86 -31.19 -27.85 -19.30
N ALA A 87 -30.24 -27.98 -18.36
CA ALA A 87 -29.83 -29.29 -17.84
C ALA A 87 -29.17 -29.15 -16.46
N ALA A 88 -29.68 -29.92 -15.51
CA ALA A 88 -29.21 -30.22 -14.16
C ALA A 88 -27.96 -29.47 -13.64
N ALA A 89 -28.12 -28.77 -12.51
CA ALA A 89 -27.07 -28.12 -11.76
C ALA A 89 -25.97 -29.09 -11.26
N PRO A 90 -24.68 -28.74 -11.39
CA PRO A 90 -23.66 -29.26 -10.50
C PRO A 90 -23.38 -28.28 -9.36
N THR A 91 -23.49 -28.81 -8.15
CA THR A 91 -23.06 -28.23 -6.89
C THR A 91 -21.54 -28.10 -6.83
N GLU A 92 -20.96 -27.00 -7.31
CA GLU A 92 -19.59 -26.63 -6.91
C GLU A 92 -19.51 -25.13 -6.62
N THR A 93 -19.42 -24.80 -5.33
CA THR A 93 -19.08 -23.48 -4.83
C THR A 93 -17.66 -23.16 -5.29
N TYR A 94 -17.53 -22.36 -6.34
CA TYR A 94 -16.24 -21.81 -6.76
C TYR A 94 -15.74 -20.79 -5.73
N MET A 95 -15.01 -21.28 -4.72
CA MET A 95 -14.21 -20.45 -3.82
C MET A 95 -12.97 -19.94 -4.58
N PHE A 96 -13.08 -18.76 -5.19
CA PHE A 96 -11.91 -18.08 -5.73
C PHE A 96 -11.11 -17.44 -4.58
N VAL A 97 -10.03 -18.12 -4.17
CA VAL A 97 -9.03 -17.56 -3.25
C VAL A 97 -7.99 -16.81 -4.07
N PHE A 98 -8.04 -15.48 -4.07
CA PHE A 98 -6.93 -14.67 -4.55
C PHE A 98 -5.86 -14.61 -3.46
N LYS A 99 -4.68 -15.20 -3.74
CA LYS A 99 -3.47 -15.12 -2.91
C LYS A 99 -2.70 -13.82 -3.17
#